data_AF-A0A8C5AMC1-F1
#
_entry.id   AF-A0A8C5AMC1-F1
#
_cell.length_a   1.000
_cell.length_b   1.000
_cell.length_c   1.000
_cell.angle_alpha   90.00
_cell.angle_beta   90.00
_cell.angle_gamma   90.00
#
_symmetry.space_group_name_H-M   'P 1'
#
loop_
_entity.id
_entity.type
_entity.pdbx_description
1 polymer ?
#
loop_
_entity_poly.entity_id
_entity_poly.type
_entity_poly.pdbx_seq_one_letter_code
_entity_poly.pdbx_strand_id
1 'polypeptide(L)'
;MADSIMSKAATMEIPINSNGDTGSLAGDDSLEQDLQQVMVSGPNLNETSIVSGGYGGPAGGIIPTSSIKDIRMKARAANVQHSPPSGHPITSMIQQHQGSMHHSPSGSGLASEEVARGVAVEKLDSVKKWGINTYKCTKQMLSERFGRGSRTVDLELEAQIEVLRETKVKYEQVLRLATALISHFNNMVQTQQALGDSFADLSQKSPELQDEFGYNAETQKLLCKNGDSLLGAINFFVCSINTLINKTMEDTLLTIRLYEAARLEFDAYRSDLEELSLGPRDAAAAMRIDAAQQDYHLHRDKYERLRSDVTIKLKFLEENKVTVATLIRGFDSQPKGSGLKPKWPQPTCRHSLGKMPPPTFLLLKDLYLNAL
;
A
#
# COMPACT_ATOMS: atom_id res chain seq x y z
N MET A 1 69.31 -14.32 -31.83
CA MET A 1 69.25 -15.58 -31.08
C MET A 1 68.85 -15.27 -29.64
N ALA A 2 67.83 -15.99 -29.16
CA ALA A 2 67.43 -16.22 -27.76
C ALA A 2 66.80 -15.09 -26.92
N ASP A 3 65.46 -15.11 -26.90
CA ASP A 3 64.54 -15.25 -25.75
C ASP A 3 65.05 -15.10 -24.31
N SER A 4 64.27 -14.40 -23.46
CA SER A 4 63.44 -15.04 -22.41
C SER A 4 62.75 -14.01 -21.52
N ILE A 5 61.42 -14.03 -21.50
CA ILE A 5 60.55 -13.28 -20.59
C ILE A 5 60.16 -14.26 -19.46
N MET A 6 60.52 -13.95 -18.22
CA MET A 6 59.97 -14.61 -17.02
C MET A 6 59.30 -13.61 -16.09
N SER A 7 58.09 -14.01 -15.69
CA SER A 7 57.10 -13.36 -14.85
C SER A 7 57.61 -12.81 -13.51
N LYS A 8 57.02 -11.68 -13.07
CA LYS A 8 56.83 -11.38 -11.66
C LYS A 8 55.38 -10.98 -11.42
N ALA A 9 54.70 -11.79 -10.61
CA ALA A 9 53.39 -11.49 -10.05
C ALA A 9 53.50 -10.26 -9.13
N ALA A 10 52.60 -9.30 -9.32
CA ALA A 10 52.41 -8.20 -8.39
C ALA A 10 51.21 -8.53 -7.51
N THR A 11 51.48 -8.96 -6.28
CA THR A 11 50.52 -8.98 -5.18
C THR A 11 50.21 -7.54 -4.81
N MET A 12 48.98 -7.07 -5.06
CA MET A 12 48.49 -5.82 -4.49
C MET A 12 47.83 -6.13 -3.14
N GLU A 13 48.50 -5.69 -2.07
CA GLU A 13 47.95 -5.68 -0.71
C GLU A 13 46.82 -4.65 -0.60
N ILE A 14 45.72 -5.05 0.03
CA ILE A 14 44.57 -4.20 0.34
C ILE A 14 44.83 -3.55 1.71
N PRO A 15 44.88 -2.21 1.85
CA PRO A 15 44.98 -1.59 3.16
C PRO A 15 43.66 -1.74 3.92
N ILE A 16 43.74 -2.30 5.13
CA ILE A 16 42.64 -2.37 6.08
C ILE A 16 42.71 -1.11 6.95
N ASN A 17 41.81 -0.16 6.69
CA ASN A 17 41.61 1.00 7.55
C ASN A 17 40.34 0.79 8.36
N SER A 18 40.51 0.29 9.59
CA SER A 18 39.51 0.33 10.65
C SER A 18 39.54 1.71 11.31
N ASN A 19 38.42 2.43 11.28
CA ASN A 19 37.82 3.10 12.44
C ASN A 19 36.49 3.73 12.04
N GLY A 20 35.48 3.48 12.88
CA GLY A 20 34.07 3.60 12.52
C GLY A 20 33.55 5.00 12.30
N ASP A 21 32.66 5.10 11.31
CA ASP A 21 31.47 5.92 11.35
C ASP A 21 30.42 5.20 10.50
N THR A 22 29.52 4.44 11.13
CA THR A 22 28.37 3.84 10.43
C THR A 22 27.33 4.93 10.21
N GLY A 23 27.63 5.86 9.29
CA GLY A 23 26.59 6.55 8.57
C GLY A 23 25.87 5.51 7.72
N SER A 24 24.61 5.21 8.06
CA SER A 24 23.70 4.42 7.22
C SER A 24 23.76 4.99 5.79
N LEU A 25 24.36 4.20 4.90
CA LEU A 25 24.45 4.54 3.49
C LEU A 25 23.05 4.33 2.92
N ALA A 26 22.32 5.42 2.64
CA ALA A 26 21.02 5.39 1.97
C ALA A 26 21.01 4.60 0.64
N GLY A 27 22.19 4.31 0.07
CA GLY A 27 22.36 3.45 -1.10
C GLY A 27 22.19 1.95 -0.82
N ASP A 28 22.60 1.46 0.35
CA ASP A 28 22.45 0.04 0.72
C ASP A 28 20.99 -0.28 1.07
N ASP A 29 20.31 0.65 1.76
CA ASP A 29 18.87 0.53 2.08
C ASP A 29 18.01 0.54 0.79
N SER A 30 18.38 1.34 -0.21
CA SER A 30 17.68 1.37 -1.51
C SER A 30 17.88 0.09 -2.31
N LEU A 31 19.09 -0.50 -2.30
CA LEU A 31 19.35 -1.77 -2.99
C LEU A 31 18.56 -2.90 -2.36
N GLU A 32 18.57 -2.98 -1.02
CA GLU A 32 17.83 -4.01 -0.29
C GLU A 32 16.32 -3.90 -0.57
N GLN A 33 15.79 -2.67 -0.58
CA GLN A 33 14.39 -2.41 -0.89
C GLN A 33 14.01 -2.79 -2.33
N ASP A 34 14.85 -2.44 -3.31
CA ASP A 34 14.63 -2.81 -4.71
C ASP A 34 14.70 -4.34 -4.90
N LEU A 35 15.65 -5.03 -4.25
CA LEU A 35 15.76 -6.49 -4.27
C LEU A 35 14.52 -7.16 -3.65
N GLN A 36 14.08 -6.67 -2.49
CA GLN A 36 12.88 -7.15 -1.84
C GLN A 36 11.67 -6.97 -2.77
N GLN A 37 11.56 -5.85 -3.49
CA GLN A 37 10.46 -5.61 -4.42
C GLN A 37 10.42 -6.62 -5.59
N VAL A 38 11.58 -6.96 -6.16
CA VAL A 38 11.67 -7.99 -7.22
C VAL A 38 11.30 -9.37 -6.67
N MET A 39 11.65 -9.67 -5.41
CA MET A 39 11.41 -10.96 -4.76
C MET A 39 9.97 -11.14 -4.22
N VAL A 40 9.23 -10.05 -3.95
CA VAL A 40 7.86 -10.10 -3.37
C VAL A 40 6.80 -10.60 -4.35
N SER A 41 7.08 -10.61 -5.66
CA SER A 41 6.12 -11.04 -6.70
C SER A 41 6.01 -12.58 -6.88
N GLY A 42 6.35 -13.36 -5.84
CA GLY A 42 6.34 -14.82 -5.87
C GLY A 42 4.95 -15.42 -6.12
N PRO A 43 4.85 -16.60 -6.79
CA PRO A 43 3.58 -17.26 -7.05
C PRO A 43 2.89 -17.71 -5.75
N ASN A 44 1.57 -17.59 -5.69
CA ASN A 44 0.78 -18.08 -4.55
C ASN A 44 0.56 -19.60 -4.63
N LEU A 45 1.05 -20.32 -3.61
CA LEU A 45 1.04 -21.78 -3.48
C LEU A 45 0.06 -22.31 -2.40
N ASN A 46 -0.80 -21.46 -1.83
CA ASN A 46 -1.61 -21.79 -0.65
C ASN A 46 -2.70 -22.87 -0.83
N GLU A 47 -2.93 -23.37 -2.05
CA GLU A 47 -3.99 -24.35 -2.35
C GLU A 47 -3.50 -25.80 -2.54
N THR A 48 -2.21 -26.10 -2.43
CA THR A 48 -1.70 -27.47 -2.61
C THR A 48 -1.67 -28.27 -1.31
N SER A 49 -2.84 -28.68 -0.82
CA SER A 49 -2.95 -29.86 0.05
C SER A 49 -3.02 -31.11 -0.83
N ILE A 50 -1.88 -31.54 -1.37
CA ILE A 50 -1.81 -32.85 -2.05
C ILE A 50 -1.59 -33.90 -0.97
N VAL A 51 -2.68 -34.46 -0.42
CA VAL A 51 -2.60 -35.72 0.32
C VAL A 51 -2.21 -36.78 -0.70
N SER A 52 -0.94 -37.19 -0.66
CA SER A 52 -0.46 -38.35 -1.40
C SER A 52 -1.24 -39.58 -0.91
N GLY A 53 -2.21 -40.02 -1.71
CA GLY A 53 -2.90 -41.29 -1.51
C GLY A 53 -1.92 -42.43 -1.74
N GLY A 54 -1.27 -42.89 -0.68
CA GLY A 54 -0.34 -44.02 -0.70
C GLY A 54 -0.50 -44.87 0.55
N TYR A 55 -1.15 -46.02 0.35
CA TYR A 55 -1.22 -47.25 1.16
C TYR A 55 -0.67 -47.25 2.61
N GLY A 56 -1.51 -47.78 3.50
CA GLY A 56 -1.39 -47.84 4.96
C GLY A 56 -0.04 -48.26 5.57
N GLY A 57 0.30 -47.58 6.68
CA GLY A 57 1.36 -47.93 7.63
C GLY A 57 1.70 -46.74 8.54
N PRO A 58 1.88 -46.89 9.87
CA PRO A 58 1.56 -45.82 10.81
C PRO A 58 2.72 -44.87 11.14
N ALA A 59 2.33 -43.65 11.51
CA ALA A 59 3.04 -42.69 12.34
C ALA A 59 4.35 -42.05 11.81
N GLY A 60 4.31 -40.73 11.68
CA GLY A 60 5.49 -39.88 11.88
C GLY A 60 5.69 -38.76 10.86
N GLY A 61 5.54 -37.51 11.32
CA GLY A 61 6.29 -36.38 10.77
C GLY A 61 5.54 -35.44 9.82
N ILE A 62 4.69 -34.57 10.38
CA ILE A 62 4.37 -33.28 9.74
C ILE A 62 5.42 -32.29 10.25
N ILE A 63 6.27 -31.76 9.37
CA ILE A 63 7.13 -30.61 9.69
C ILE A 63 6.44 -29.36 9.12
N PRO A 64 5.91 -28.45 9.95
CA PRO A 64 5.48 -27.14 9.48
C PRO A 64 6.70 -26.24 9.30
N THR A 65 6.87 -25.67 8.10
CA THR A 65 7.79 -24.56 7.86
C THR A 65 7.10 -23.26 8.30
N SER A 66 7.16 -22.96 9.60
CA SER A 66 6.84 -21.62 10.11
C SER A 66 8.12 -20.88 10.48
N SER A 67 8.25 -19.66 9.95
CA SER A 67 9.27 -18.69 10.33
C SER A 67 9.23 -18.42 11.83
N ILE A 68 10.36 -18.64 12.50
CA ILE A 68 10.57 -18.34 13.91
C ILE A 68 10.90 -16.85 14.05
N LYS A 69 10.05 -16.10 14.76
CA LYS A 69 10.44 -14.90 15.52
C LYS A 69 9.74 -14.89 16.88
N ASP A 70 10.59 -15.05 17.89
CA ASP A 70 10.57 -14.55 19.26
C ASP A 70 9.49 -14.90 20.31
N ILE A 71 10.05 -14.99 21.53
CA ILE A 71 9.56 -15.52 22.81
C ILE A 71 8.84 -14.43 23.62
N ARG A 72 7.98 -14.88 24.57
CA ARG A 72 7.53 -14.25 25.85
C ARG A 72 6.10 -13.66 25.78
N MET A 73 5.15 -13.90 26.69
CA MET A 73 5.16 -14.36 28.09
C MET A 73 3.80 -15.02 28.46
N LYS A 74 3.75 -15.61 29.66
CA LYS A 74 2.86 -16.65 30.17
C LYS A 74 1.74 -16.06 31.05
N ALA A 75 0.47 -16.46 30.88
CA ALA A 75 -0.52 -16.54 31.98
C ALA A 75 -1.83 -17.30 31.62
N ARG A 76 -1.90 -18.53 32.15
CA ARG A 76 -3.03 -19.19 32.85
C ARG A 76 -4.51 -19.02 32.37
N ALA A 77 -5.00 -20.11 31.78
CA ALA A 77 -6.22 -20.89 32.07
C ALA A 77 -7.53 -20.21 32.52
N ALA A 78 -8.58 -20.37 31.71
CA ALA A 78 -9.91 -20.81 32.17
C ALA A 78 -10.69 -21.48 31.02
N ASN A 79 -11.39 -22.55 31.39
CA ASN A 79 -12.10 -23.55 30.58
C ASN A 79 -13.59 -23.19 30.47
N VAL A 80 -14.21 -23.16 29.29
CA VAL A 80 -15.68 -23.35 29.10
C VAL A 80 -15.98 -23.92 27.70
N GLN A 81 -16.89 -24.89 27.66
CA GLN A 81 -17.34 -25.69 26.53
C GLN A 81 -18.44 -25.03 25.65
N HIS A 82 -18.61 -25.63 24.47
CA HIS A 82 -19.87 -25.87 23.70
C HIS A 82 -20.42 -24.85 22.67
N SER A 83 -20.44 -25.36 21.43
CA SER A 83 -21.49 -25.31 20.38
C SER A 83 -21.42 -24.25 19.26
N PRO A 84 -21.59 -24.63 17.98
CA PRO A 84 -21.57 -23.73 16.83
C PRO A 84 -23.01 -23.29 16.44
N PRO A 85 -23.16 -22.17 15.72
CA PRO A 85 -24.29 -22.02 14.83
C PRO A 85 -23.87 -21.77 13.38
N SER A 86 -24.56 -22.53 12.55
CA SER A 86 -24.69 -22.50 11.10
C SER A 86 -24.95 -21.10 10.54
N GLY A 87 -24.27 -20.77 9.43
CA GLY A 87 -24.68 -19.70 8.54
C GLY A 87 -25.56 -20.26 7.41
N HIS A 88 -26.66 -19.58 7.10
CA HIS A 88 -27.24 -19.59 5.76
C HIS A 88 -27.83 -18.21 5.42
N PRO A 89 -27.59 -17.70 4.20
CA PRO A 89 -28.27 -16.53 3.67
C PRO A 89 -29.66 -16.86 3.13
N ILE A 90 -30.54 -15.87 3.25
CA ILE A 90 -31.88 -15.77 2.66
C ILE A 90 -31.73 -15.27 1.21
N THR A 91 -32.32 -15.97 0.24
CA THR A 91 -33.01 -15.35 -0.92
C THR A 91 -34.01 -16.35 -1.50
N SER A 92 -35.22 -15.85 -1.68
CA SER A 92 -36.45 -16.51 -2.12
C SER A 92 -36.60 -16.54 -3.65
N MET A 93 -37.09 -17.69 -4.13
CA MET A 93 -38.11 -17.93 -5.17
C MET A 93 -37.90 -17.41 -6.62
N ILE A 94 -37.92 -18.35 -7.57
CA ILE A 94 -39.03 -18.60 -8.55
C ILE A 94 -38.72 -19.88 -9.38
N GLN A 95 -39.65 -20.87 -9.29
CA GLN A 95 -40.23 -21.77 -10.33
C GLN A 95 -39.29 -22.52 -11.32
N GLN A 96 -39.38 -23.83 -11.62
CA GLN A 96 -40.52 -24.72 -11.90
C GLN A 96 -40.05 -26.20 -11.97
N HIS A 97 -40.97 -27.15 -11.79
CA HIS A 97 -40.78 -28.61 -11.74
C HIS A 97 -40.33 -29.27 -13.07
N GLN A 98 -39.49 -30.33 -12.98
CA GLN A 98 -39.78 -31.68 -13.54
C GLN A 98 -38.68 -32.68 -13.12
N GLY A 99 -39.09 -33.87 -12.68
CA GLY A 99 -38.19 -34.95 -12.26
C GLY A 99 -37.66 -35.78 -13.44
N SER A 100 -36.50 -36.39 -13.25
CA SER A 100 -36.11 -37.63 -13.93
C SER A 100 -34.90 -38.24 -13.23
N MET A 101 -34.92 -39.56 -13.05
CA MET A 101 -33.84 -40.36 -12.49
C MET A 101 -32.58 -40.27 -13.36
N HIS A 102 -31.38 -40.23 -12.78
CA HIS A 102 -30.20 -40.80 -13.43
C HIS A 102 -29.06 -41.14 -12.46
N HIS A 103 -28.84 -42.45 -12.35
CA HIS A 103 -27.60 -43.20 -12.13
C HIS A 103 -26.33 -42.46 -11.67
N SER A 104 -25.80 -42.89 -10.52
CA SER A 104 -24.37 -42.84 -10.20
C SER A 104 -23.57 -43.66 -11.21
N PRO A 105 -22.47 -43.13 -11.77
CA PRO A 105 -21.34 -43.94 -12.19
C PRO A 105 -20.21 -43.77 -11.17
N SER A 106 -19.97 -44.84 -10.42
CA SER A 106 -18.67 -45.07 -9.81
C SER A 106 -17.64 -45.19 -10.93
N GLY A 107 -16.81 -44.17 -11.12
CA GLY A 107 -15.80 -44.17 -12.17
C GLY A 107 -14.77 -43.07 -11.99
N SER A 108 -13.50 -43.49 -11.96
CA SER A 108 -12.29 -42.68 -12.15
C SER A 108 -11.69 -41.97 -10.92
N GLY A 109 -10.94 -42.72 -10.12
CA GLY A 109 -9.86 -42.16 -9.30
C GLY A 109 -8.65 -41.67 -10.12
N LEU A 110 -8.61 -41.94 -11.43
CA LEU A 110 -7.51 -41.56 -12.33
C LEU A 110 -7.64 -40.11 -12.84
N ALA A 111 -8.87 -39.63 -13.07
CA ALA A 111 -9.10 -38.26 -13.51
C ALA A 111 -8.71 -37.21 -12.44
N SER A 112 -8.86 -37.54 -11.15
CA SER A 112 -8.50 -36.65 -10.05
C SER A 112 -6.96 -36.53 -9.88
N GLU A 113 -6.23 -37.63 -10.11
CA GLU A 113 -4.77 -37.66 -10.03
C GLU A 113 -4.11 -36.97 -11.24
N GLU A 114 -4.68 -37.12 -12.43
CA GLU A 114 -4.22 -36.46 -13.66
C GLU A 114 -4.48 -34.94 -13.62
N VAL A 115 -5.63 -34.53 -13.08
CA VAL A 115 -5.93 -33.11 -12.79
C VAL A 115 -4.99 -32.56 -11.72
N ALA A 116 -4.74 -33.28 -10.63
CA ALA A 116 -3.81 -32.86 -9.59
C ALA A 116 -2.34 -32.77 -10.09
N ARG A 117 -1.91 -33.69 -10.96
CA ARG A 117 -0.62 -33.62 -11.65
C ARG A 117 -0.55 -32.44 -12.61
N GLY A 118 -1.61 -32.17 -13.38
CA GLY A 118 -1.71 -31.00 -14.26
C GLY A 118 -1.54 -29.68 -13.48
N VAL A 119 -2.25 -29.54 -12.37
CA VAL A 119 -2.14 -28.36 -11.48
C VAL A 119 -0.73 -28.23 -10.89
N ALA A 120 -0.10 -29.33 -10.47
CA ALA A 120 1.26 -29.31 -9.95
C ALA A 120 2.29 -28.88 -11.00
N VAL A 121 2.13 -29.32 -12.26
CA VAL A 121 3.00 -28.94 -13.39
C VAL A 121 2.83 -27.46 -13.73
N GLU A 122 1.60 -26.94 -13.80
CA GLU A 122 1.35 -25.51 -14.05
C GLU A 122 1.93 -24.60 -12.96
N LYS A 123 1.84 -25.02 -11.68
CA LYS A 123 2.45 -24.31 -10.56
C LYS A 123 3.97 -24.35 -10.63
N LEU A 124 4.56 -25.49 -10.99
CA LEU A 124 6.01 -25.62 -11.20
C LEU A 124 6.49 -24.71 -12.32
N ASP A 125 5.75 -24.66 -13.44
CA ASP A 125 6.05 -23.77 -14.56
C ASP A 125 5.91 -22.29 -14.16
N SER A 126 4.92 -21.97 -13.31
CA SER A 126 4.77 -20.62 -12.75
C SER A 126 5.97 -20.23 -11.87
N VAL A 127 6.45 -21.13 -11.01
CA VAL A 127 7.65 -20.92 -10.18
C VAL A 127 8.89 -20.75 -11.06
N LYS A 128 9.04 -21.56 -12.12
CA LYS A 128 10.15 -21.47 -13.07
C LYS A 128 10.14 -20.13 -13.81
N LYS A 129 8.97 -19.72 -14.34
CA LYS A 129 8.82 -18.44 -15.04
C LYS A 129 9.10 -17.26 -14.10
N TRP A 130 8.59 -17.33 -12.87
CA TRP A 130 8.90 -16.34 -11.84
C TRP A 130 10.40 -16.28 -11.55
N GLY A 131 11.07 -17.42 -11.33
CA GLY A 131 12.50 -17.47 -11.04
C GLY A 131 13.35 -16.89 -12.17
N ILE A 132 13.01 -17.18 -13.42
CA ILE A 132 13.67 -16.60 -14.61
C ILE A 132 13.45 -15.09 -14.67
N ASN A 133 12.22 -14.62 -14.49
CA ASN A 133 11.90 -13.19 -14.50
C ASN A 133 12.66 -12.44 -13.40
N THR A 134 12.62 -12.95 -12.17
CA THR A 134 13.33 -12.41 -11.01
C THR A 134 14.83 -12.31 -11.29
N TYR A 135 15.44 -13.37 -11.85
CA TYR A 135 16.84 -13.35 -12.24
C TYR A 135 17.14 -12.27 -13.29
N LYS A 136 16.35 -12.22 -14.36
CA LYS A 136 16.51 -11.22 -15.44
C LYS A 136 16.39 -9.78 -14.89
N CYS A 137 15.37 -9.51 -14.08
CA CYS A 137 15.16 -8.20 -13.46
C CYS A 137 16.30 -7.84 -12.50
N THR A 138 16.78 -8.80 -11.71
CA THR A 138 17.93 -8.59 -10.81
C THR A 138 19.20 -8.29 -11.61
N LYS A 139 19.46 -9.05 -12.69
CA LYS A 139 20.59 -8.80 -13.61
C LYS A 139 20.49 -7.41 -14.23
N GLN A 140 19.32 -7.01 -14.71
CA GLN A 140 19.08 -5.70 -15.30
C GLN A 140 19.30 -4.57 -14.30
N MET A 141 18.72 -4.67 -13.11
CA MET A 141 18.85 -3.67 -12.04
C MET A 141 20.32 -3.45 -11.65
N LEU A 142 21.07 -4.54 -11.42
CA LEU A 142 22.50 -4.43 -11.13
C LEU A 142 23.26 -3.82 -12.31
N SER A 143 22.91 -4.21 -13.54
CA SER A 143 23.56 -3.66 -14.74
C SER A 143 23.33 -2.16 -14.90
N GLU A 144 22.11 -1.65 -14.62
CA GLU A 144 21.81 -0.22 -14.59
C GLU A 144 22.68 0.50 -13.54
N ARG A 145 22.75 -0.01 -12.31
CA ARG A 145 23.52 0.59 -11.22
C ARG A 145 25.02 0.66 -11.51
N PHE A 146 25.57 -0.36 -12.18
CA PHE A 146 26.99 -0.37 -12.59
C PHE A 146 27.27 0.36 -13.92
N GLY A 147 26.26 1.00 -14.53
CA GLY A 147 26.41 1.71 -15.81
C GLY A 147 26.67 0.78 -17.01
N ARG A 148 26.34 -0.50 -16.88
CA ARG A 148 26.51 -1.54 -17.91
C ARG A 148 25.22 -1.89 -18.64
N GLY A 149 24.06 -1.47 -18.11
CA GLY A 149 22.74 -1.68 -18.67
C GLY A 149 22.07 -0.36 -19.06
N SER A 150 21.32 -0.36 -20.17
CA SER A 150 20.53 0.80 -20.59
C SER A 150 19.19 0.84 -19.85
N ARG A 151 18.87 2.00 -19.25
CA ARG A 151 17.63 2.30 -18.55
C ARG A 151 16.64 3.00 -19.49
N THR A 152 15.42 2.53 -19.58
CA THR A 152 14.33 3.28 -20.23
C THR A 152 13.90 4.45 -19.33
N VAL A 153 13.80 5.67 -19.88
CA VAL A 153 13.45 6.88 -19.11
C VAL A 153 12.44 7.73 -19.86
N ASP A 154 11.38 8.13 -19.16
CA ASP A 154 10.43 9.16 -19.58
C ASP A 154 10.63 10.40 -18.71
N LEU A 155 11.38 11.39 -19.23
CA LEU A 155 11.78 12.56 -18.45
C LEU A 155 10.58 13.41 -17.98
N GLU A 156 9.52 13.49 -18.78
CA GLU A 156 8.33 14.26 -18.43
C GLU A 156 7.55 13.57 -17.31
N LEU A 157 7.33 12.25 -17.45
CA LEU A 157 6.62 11.48 -16.44
C LEU A 157 7.37 11.43 -15.11
N GLU A 158 8.70 11.25 -15.16
CA GLU A 158 9.57 11.28 -13.97
C GLU A 158 9.49 12.63 -13.24
N ALA A 159 9.51 13.73 -13.98
CA ALA A 159 9.33 15.07 -13.38
C ALA A 159 7.96 15.22 -12.70
N GLN A 160 6.89 14.72 -13.32
CA GLN A 160 5.55 14.76 -12.72
C GLN A 160 5.44 13.88 -11.46
N ILE A 161 6.07 12.70 -11.47
CA ILE A 161 6.14 11.79 -10.31
C ILE A 161 6.89 12.45 -9.16
N GLU A 162 7.99 13.15 -9.44
CA GLU A 162 8.77 13.82 -8.41
C GLU A 162 7.97 14.96 -7.76
N VAL A 163 7.29 15.78 -8.56
CA VAL A 163 6.37 16.81 -8.05
C VAL A 163 5.28 16.21 -7.17
N LEU A 164 4.73 15.03 -7.52
CA LEU A 164 3.77 14.32 -6.67
C LEU A 164 4.40 13.92 -5.32
N ARG A 165 5.59 13.32 -5.33
CA ARG A 165 6.30 12.90 -4.11
C ARG A 165 6.60 14.08 -3.20
N GLU A 166 7.13 15.17 -3.75
CA GLU A 166 7.36 16.40 -2.99
C GLU A 166 6.07 16.98 -2.40
N THR A 167 4.98 16.99 -3.18
CA THR A 167 3.69 17.49 -2.72
C THR A 167 3.14 16.66 -1.57
N LYS A 168 3.26 15.32 -1.65
CA LYS A 168 2.87 14.40 -0.57
C LYS A 168 3.61 14.74 0.73
N VAL A 169 4.93 14.89 0.68
CA VAL A 169 5.75 15.24 1.85
C VAL A 169 5.32 16.59 2.46
N LYS A 170 5.03 17.59 1.63
CA LYS A 170 4.53 18.89 2.09
C LYS A 170 3.17 18.75 2.80
N TYR A 171 2.28 17.92 2.28
CA TYR A 171 0.97 17.67 2.91
C TYR A 171 1.09 16.86 4.20
N GLU A 172 2.00 15.89 4.28
CA GLU A 172 2.30 15.15 5.53
C GLU A 172 2.82 16.09 6.63
N GLN A 173 3.66 17.05 6.25
CA GLN A 173 4.13 18.08 7.18
C GLN A 173 2.98 18.98 7.67
N VAL A 174 2.05 19.37 6.81
CA VAL A 174 0.84 20.11 7.22
C VAL A 174 -0.04 19.27 8.15
N LEU A 175 -0.27 18.00 7.82
CA LEU A 175 -1.04 17.07 8.64
C LEU A 175 -0.45 16.93 10.05
N ARG A 176 0.88 16.82 10.14
CA ARG A 176 1.61 16.75 11.42
C ARG A 176 1.40 18.00 12.27
N LEU A 177 1.54 19.18 11.67
CA LEU A 177 1.35 20.46 12.38
C LEU A 177 -0.09 20.66 12.82
N ALA A 178 -1.07 20.35 11.97
CA ALA A 178 -2.48 20.45 12.32
C ALA A 178 -2.86 19.51 13.47
N THR A 179 -2.29 18.31 13.50
CA THR A 179 -2.47 17.36 14.61
C THR A 179 -1.86 17.88 15.91
N ALA A 180 -0.65 18.47 15.86
CA ALA A 180 -0.05 19.12 17.02
C ALA A 180 -0.88 20.31 17.51
N LEU A 181 -1.42 21.11 16.59
CA LEU A 181 -2.30 22.24 16.91
C LEU A 181 -3.56 21.77 17.64
N ILE A 182 -4.21 20.70 17.19
CA ILE A 182 -5.36 20.09 17.89
C ILE A 182 -4.99 19.73 19.32
N SER A 183 -3.83 19.11 19.54
CA SER A 183 -3.38 18.72 20.89
C SER A 183 -3.17 19.95 21.79
N HIS A 184 -2.44 20.95 21.32
CA HIS A 184 -2.19 22.18 22.09
C HIS A 184 -3.49 22.93 22.38
N PHE A 185 -4.38 23.02 21.39
CA PHE A 185 -5.63 23.75 21.52
C PHE A 185 -6.61 23.05 22.47
N ASN A 186 -6.66 21.72 22.47
CA ASN A 186 -7.38 20.95 23.48
C ASN A 186 -6.94 21.30 24.91
N ASN A 187 -5.61 21.32 25.15
CA ASN A 187 -5.07 21.66 26.47
C ASN A 187 -5.41 23.11 26.88
N MET A 188 -5.37 24.03 25.92
CA MET A 188 -5.79 25.42 26.14
C MET A 188 -7.26 25.51 26.54
N VAL A 189 -8.18 24.87 25.80
CA VAL A 189 -9.62 24.88 26.09
C VAL A 189 -9.92 24.25 27.45
N GLN A 190 -9.25 23.14 27.81
CA GLN A 190 -9.39 22.54 29.14
C GLN A 190 -8.93 23.50 30.26
N THR A 191 -7.84 24.22 30.04
CA THR A 191 -7.34 25.22 31.01
C THR A 191 -8.29 26.41 31.13
N GLN A 192 -8.85 26.89 30.01
CA GLN A 192 -9.86 27.95 29.98
C GLN A 192 -11.11 27.53 30.77
N GLN A 193 -11.54 26.26 30.67
CA GLN A 193 -12.67 25.75 31.43
C GLN A 193 -12.39 25.79 32.94
N ALA A 194 -11.26 25.25 33.38
CA ALA A 194 -10.88 25.25 34.80
C ALA A 194 -10.71 26.68 35.36
N LEU A 195 -10.16 27.60 34.55
CA LEU A 195 -10.01 29.01 34.90
C LEU A 195 -11.38 29.70 35.01
N GLY A 196 -12.30 29.43 34.08
CA GLY A 196 -13.67 29.93 34.12
C GLY A 196 -14.44 29.44 35.35
N ASP A 197 -14.29 28.16 35.71
CA ASP A 197 -14.92 27.58 36.91
C ASP A 197 -14.36 28.22 38.20
N SER A 198 -13.05 28.49 38.24
CA SER A 198 -12.41 29.18 39.37
C SER A 198 -12.87 30.63 39.51
N PHE A 199 -13.02 31.36 38.41
CA PHE A 199 -13.59 32.72 38.45
C PHE A 199 -15.05 32.72 38.89
N ALA A 200 -15.85 31.75 38.46
CA ALA A 200 -17.23 31.63 38.89
C ALA A 200 -17.34 31.38 40.40
N ASP A 201 -16.46 30.54 40.96
CA ASP A 201 -16.40 30.26 42.41
C ASP A 201 -15.98 31.51 43.21
N LEU A 202 -14.99 32.27 42.74
CA LEU A 202 -14.57 33.53 43.37
C LEU A 202 -15.66 34.60 43.32
N SER A 203 -16.36 34.72 42.19
CA SER A 203 -17.50 35.64 42.04
C SER A 203 -18.59 35.40 43.10
N GLN A 204 -18.86 34.13 43.44
CA GLN A 204 -19.86 33.78 44.46
C GLN A 204 -19.37 34.01 45.90
N LYS A 205 -18.05 33.92 46.14
CA LYS A 205 -17.46 34.00 47.49
C LYS A 205 -16.98 35.39 47.87
N SER A 206 -16.80 36.29 46.92
CA SER A 206 -16.31 37.66 47.14
C SER A 206 -17.31 38.69 46.60
N PRO A 207 -18.35 39.05 47.39
CA PRO A 207 -19.38 40.00 46.95
C PRO A 207 -18.83 41.36 46.52
N GLU A 208 -17.73 41.84 47.12
CA GLU A 208 -17.08 43.08 46.72
C GLU A 208 -16.42 43.05 45.33
N LEU A 209 -16.19 41.88 44.75
CA LEU A 209 -15.56 41.68 43.43
C LEU A 209 -16.41 40.77 42.51
N GLN A 210 -17.70 40.63 42.84
CA GLN A 210 -18.59 39.66 42.21
C GLN A 210 -18.70 39.91 40.70
N ASP A 211 -18.88 41.16 40.29
CA ASP A 211 -19.11 41.55 38.90
C ASP A 211 -17.86 41.34 38.04
N GLU A 212 -16.68 41.67 38.57
CA GLU A 212 -15.38 41.53 37.91
C GLU A 212 -15.05 40.06 37.66
N PHE A 213 -15.19 39.21 38.70
CA PHE A 213 -14.97 37.79 38.55
C PHE A 213 -16.06 37.11 37.70
N GLY A 214 -17.32 37.56 37.84
CA GLY A 214 -18.44 37.03 37.06
C GLY A 214 -18.28 37.29 35.56
N TYR A 215 -17.89 38.52 35.18
CA TYR A 215 -17.62 38.87 33.79
C TYR A 215 -16.46 38.04 33.19
N ASN A 216 -15.37 37.85 33.96
CA ASN A 216 -14.23 37.04 33.52
C ASN A 216 -14.60 35.56 33.39
N ALA A 217 -15.42 35.01 34.29
CA ALA A 217 -15.93 33.64 34.21
C ALA A 217 -16.73 33.40 32.92
N GLU A 218 -17.67 34.30 32.60
CA GLU A 218 -18.48 34.20 31.39
C GLU A 218 -17.64 34.36 30.12
N THR A 219 -16.61 35.20 30.15
CA THR A 219 -15.66 35.34 29.04
C THR A 219 -14.91 34.03 28.78
N GLN A 220 -14.41 33.35 29.82
CA GLN A 220 -13.73 32.06 29.67
C GLN A 220 -14.68 30.97 29.15
N LYS A 221 -15.91 30.89 29.67
CA LYS A 221 -16.92 29.94 29.16
C LYS A 221 -17.24 30.16 27.68
N LEU A 222 -17.34 31.41 27.25
CA LEU A 222 -17.57 31.75 25.84
C LEU A 222 -16.39 31.31 24.96
N LEU A 223 -15.16 31.55 25.41
CA LEU A 223 -13.95 31.10 24.72
C LEU A 223 -13.92 29.57 24.58
N CYS A 224 -14.26 28.81 25.63
CA CYS A 224 -14.35 27.35 25.56
C CYS A 224 -15.35 26.88 24.49
N LYS A 225 -16.56 27.45 24.50
CA LYS A 225 -17.63 27.09 23.55
C LYS A 225 -17.23 27.37 22.09
N ASN A 226 -16.52 28.48 21.85
CA ASN A 226 -15.99 28.80 20.54
C ASN A 226 -14.81 27.87 20.17
N GLY A 227 -13.99 27.53 21.15
CA GLY A 227 -12.89 26.58 21.05
C GLY A 227 -13.37 25.20 20.57
N ASP A 228 -14.44 24.65 21.14
CA ASP A 228 -15.02 23.37 20.71
C ASP A 228 -15.40 23.38 19.21
N SER A 229 -15.99 24.48 18.75
CA SER A 229 -16.41 24.63 17.34
C SER A 229 -15.20 24.68 16.40
N LEU A 230 -14.15 25.42 16.77
CA LEU A 230 -12.91 25.48 16.02
C LEU A 230 -12.18 24.12 16.02
N LEU A 231 -12.15 23.44 17.15
CA LEU A 231 -11.54 22.12 17.29
C LEU A 231 -12.22 21.10 16.35
N GLY A 232 -13.55 21.14 16.26
CA GLY A 232 -14.31 20.34 15.30
C GLY A 232 -13.89 20.60 13.85
N ALA A 233 -13.71 21.87 13.47
CA ALA A 233 -13.28 22.25 12.12
C ALA A 233 -11.85 21.77 11.80
N ILE A 234 -10.91 21.91 12.74
CA ILE A 234 -9.52 21.44 12.52
C ILE A 234 -9.46 19.91 12.45
N ASN A 235 -10.26 19.19 13.24
CA ASN A 235 -10.36 17.72 13.13
C ASN A 235 -10.89 17.29 11.75
N PHE A 236 -11.93 17.96 11.24
CA PHE A 236 -12.44 17.69 9.90
C PHE A 236 -11.38 17.92 8.81
N PHE A 237 -10.60 19.00 8.94
CA PHE A 237 -9.47 19.28 8.05
C PHE A 237 -8.42 18.17 8.08
N VAL A 238 -8.01 17.72 9.27
CA VAL A 238 -7.05 16.61 9.45
C VAL A 238 -7.56 15.32 8.81
N CYS A 239 -8.82 14.95 9.01
CA CYS A 239 -9.43 13.77 8.37
C CYS A 239 -9.42 13.86 6.84
N SER A 240 -9.70 15.06 6.31
CA SER A 240 -9.74 15.32 4.86
C SER A 240 -8.35 15.20 4.23
N ILE A 241 -7.34 15.85 4.82
CA ILE A 241 -5.95 15.73 4.35
C ILE A 241 -5.42 14.31 4.48
N ASN A 242 -5.69 13.63 5.61
CA ASN A 242 -5.27 12.26 5.82
C ASN A 242 -5.84 11.32 4.73
N THR A 243 -7.09 11.54 4.31
CA THR A 243 -7.69 10.77 3.20
C THR A 243 -6.99 11.04 1.88
N LEU A 244 -6.73 12.30 1.56
CA LEU A 244 -6.03 12.68 0.33
C LEU A 244 -4.64 12.04 0.25
N ILE A 245 -3.86 12.12 1.33
CA ILE A 245 -2.48 11.58 1.37
C ILE A 245 -2.51 10.05 1.39
N ASN A 246 -3.16 9.45 2.39
CA ASN A 246 -3.00 8.02 2.70
C ASN A 246 -3.93 7.10 1.91
N LYS A 247 -4.87 7.65 1.14
CA LYS A 247 -5.71 6.86 0.23
C LYS A 247 -5.52 7.29 -1.21
N THR A 248 -5.80 8.56 -1.53
CA THR A 248 -5.84 9.01 -2.92
C THR A 248 -4.45 9.10 -3.57
N MET A 249 -3.49 9.75 -2.92
CA MET A 249 -2.11 9.81 -3.41
C MET A 249 -1.43 8.44 -3.36
N GLU A 250 -1.68 7.66 -2.31
CA GLU A 250 -1.10 6.31 -2.17
C GLU A 250 -1.58 5.35 -3.28
N ASP A 251 -2.84 5.43 -3.71
CA ASP A 251 -3.34 4.67 -4.86
C ASP A 251 -2.61 5.01 -6.17
N THR A 252 -2.25 6.28 -6.37
CA THR A 252 -1.45 6.71 -7.52
C THR A 252 0.00 6.23 -7.40
N LEU A 253 0.59 6.34 -6.20
CA LEU A 253 1.94 5.85 -5.92
C LEU A 253 2.06 4.33 -6.08
N LEU A 254 1.02 3.57 -5.74
CA LEU A 254 0.98 2.13 -6.01
C LEU A 254 1.09 1.84 -7.51
N THR A 255 0.33 2.56 -8.35
CA THR A 255 0.42 2.42 -9.81
C THR A 255 1.79 2.82 -10.34
N ILE A 256 2.42 3.86 -9.78
CA ILE A 256 3.81 4.23 -10.11
C ILE A 256 4.79 3.10 -9.78
N ARG A 257 4.65 2.42 -8.63
CA ARG A 257 5.49 1.24 -8.29
C ARG A 257 5.30 0.10 -9.29
N LEU A 258 4.06 -0.13 -9.75
CA LEU A 258 3.78 -1.14 -10.79
C LEU A 258 4.39 -0.75 -12.14
N TYR A 259 4.32 0.52 -12.51
CA TYR A 259 4.97 1.07 -13.70
C TYR A 259 6.50 0.88 -13.65
N GLU A 260 7.16 1.22 -12.54
CA GLU A 260 8.61 1.03 -12.38
C GLU A 260 9.01 -0.44 -12.44
N ALA A 261 8.21 -1.34 -11.86
CA ALA A 261 8.44 -2.78 -11.96
C ALA A 261 8.31 -3.26 -13.42
N ALA A 262 7.30 -2.80 -14.15
CA ALA A 262 7.11 -3.13 -15.56
C ALA A 262 8.19 -2.54 -16.46
N ARG A 263 8.71 -1.34 -16.15
CA ARG A 263 9.87 -0.74 -16.81
C ARG A 263 11.10 -1.63 -16.66
N LEU A 264 11.39 -2.08 -15.43
CA LEU A 264 12.53 -2.94 -15.16
C LEU A 264 12.42 -4.29 -15.90
N GLU A 265 11.23 -4.91 -15.90
CA GLU A 265 10.98 -6.12 -16.69
C GLU A 265 11.18 -5.88 -18.19
N PHE A 266 10.63 -4.79 -18.73
CA PHE A 266 10.79 -4.43 -20.14
C PHE A 266 12.27 -4.27 -20.51
N ASP A 267 13.04 -3.54 -19.71
CA ASP A 267 14.48 -3.36 -19.95
C ASP A 267 15.25 -4.69 -19.85
N ALA A 268 14.86 -5.58 -18.92
CA ALA A 268 15.48 -6.89 -18.77
C ALA A 268 15.25 -7.80 -19.98
N TYR A 269 14.01 -7.86 -20.50
CA TYR A 269 13.67 -8.68 -21.66
C TYR A 269 14.15 -8.06 -22.99
N ARG A 270 14.26 -6.73 -23.07
CA ARG A 270 14.95 -6.04 -24.18
C ARG A 270 16.43 -6.46 -24.25
N SER A 271 17.13 -6.39 -23.13
CA SER A 271 18.55 -6.77 -23.05
C SER A 271 18.77 -8.26 -23.36
N ASP A 272 17.88 -9.16 -22.89
CA ASP A 272 17.94 -10.60 -23.18
C ASP A 272 17.76 -10.90 -24.67
N LEU A 273 16.82 -10.21 -25.34
CA LEU A 273 16.61 -10.33 -26.77
C LEU A 273 17.83 -9.82 -27.56
N GLU A 274 18.42 -8.69 -27.16
CA GLU A 274 19.64 -8.14 -27.75
C GLU A 274 20.82 -9.10 -27.60
N GLU A 275 21.00 -9.70 -26.41
CA GLU A 275 22.06 -10.68 -26.12
C GLU A 275 21.92 -11.94 -26.98
N LEU A 276 20.72 -12.53 -27.06
CA LEU A 276 20.43 -13.68 -27.93
C LEU A 276 20.61 -13.33 -29.42
N SER A 277 20.30 -12.09 -29.79
CA SER A 277 20.47 -11.60 -31.16
C SER A 277 21.93 -11.44 -31.56
N LEU A 278 22.89 -11.38 -30.64
CA LEU A 278 24.32 -11.38 -31.00
C LEU A 278 24.93 -12.79 -31.10
N GLY A 279 24.19 -13.82 -30.69
CA GLY A 279 24.63 -15.21 -30.70
C GLY A 279 24.55 -15.92 -32.07
N PRO A 280 24.97 -17.20 -32.13
CA PRO A 280 24.92 -18.03 -33.32
C PRO A 280 23.53 -18.09 -33.95
N ARG A 281 23.45 -18.28 -35.29
CA ARG A 281 22.20 -18.30 -36.07
C ARG A 281 21.80 -19.70 -36.53
N ASP A 282 21.99 -20.69 -35.67
CA ASP A 282 21.48 -22.04 -35.93
C ASP A 282 19.96 -22.15 -35.67
N ALA A 283 19.35 -23.27 -36.07
CA ALA A 283 17.91 -23.47 -35.96
C ALA A 283 17.40 -23.44 -34.50
N ALA A 284 18.21 -23.90 -33.54
CA ALA A 284 17.84 -23.88 -32.12
C ALA A 284 17.95 -22.46 -31.53
N ALA A 285 18.89 -21.66 -31.99
CA ALA A 285 18.99 -20.24 -31.67
C ALA A 285 17.84 -19.44 -32.28
N ALA A 286 17.43 -19.75 -33.52
CA ALA A 286 16.27 -19.11 -34.16
C ALA A 286 14.99 -19.31 -33.33
N MET A 287 14.72 -20.51 -32.84
CA MET A 287 13.57 -20.78 -31.96
C MET A 287 13.63 -20.01 -30.64
N ARG A 288 14.82 -19.87 -30.04
CA ARG A 288 15.01 -19.11 -28.79
C ARG A 288 14.83 -17.60 -29.00
N ILE A 289 15.29 -17.08 -30.14
CA ILE A 289 15.12 -15.67 -30.51
C ILE A 289 13.64 -15.37 -30.74
N ASP A 290 12.90 -16.23 -31.44
CA ASP A 290 11.46 -16.07 -31.67
C ASP A 290 10.67 -16.03 -30.34
N ALA A 291 10.97 -16.95 -29.42
CA ALA A 291 10.40 -16.93 -28.07
C ALA A 291 10.75 -15.65 -27.29
N ALA A 292 12.01 -15.20 -27.34
CA ALA A 292 12.44 -13.97 -26.69
C ALA A 292 11.79 -12.71 -27.30
N GLN A 293 11.51 -12.71 -28.61
CA GLN A 293 10.76 -11.65 -29.26
C GLN A 293 9.32 -11.57 -28.74
N GLN A 294 8.66 -12.72 -28.59
CA GLN A 294 7.30 -12.76 -28.02
C GLN A 294 7.28 -12.21 -26.58
N ASP A 295 8.22 -12.63 -25.74
CA ASP A 295 8.32 -12.12 -24.36
C ASP A 295 8.63 -10.62 -24.34
N TYR A 296 9.53 -10.13 -25.20
CA TYR A 296 9.81 -8.70 -25.35
C TYR A 296 8.54 -7.89 -25.67
N HIS A 297 7.73 -8.35 -26.62
CA HIS A 297 6.48 -7.68 -26.98
C HIS A 297 5.49 -7.66 -25.81
N LEU A 298 5.36 -8.79 -25.10
CA LEU A 298 4.49 -8.89 -23.92
C LEU A 298 4.87 -7.88 -22.83
N HIS A 299 6.16 -7.76 -22.51
CA HIS A 299 6.63 -6.82 -21.49
C HIS A 299 6.60 -5.36 -21.97
N ARG A 300 6.81 -5.11 -23.27
CA ARG A 300 6.62 -3.79 -23.88
C ARG A 300 5.17 -3.31 -23.74
N ASP A 301 4.21 -4.15 -24.09
CA ASP A 301 2.79 -3.81 -24.00
C ASP A 301 2.35 -3.60 -22.54
N LYS A 302 2.92 -4.37 -21.60
CA LYS A 302 2.74 -4.16 -20.16
C LYS A 302 3.26 -2.80 -19.70
N TYR A 303 4.48 -2.45 -20.10
CA TYR A 303 5.10 -1.17 -19.79
C TYR A 303 4.30 0.01 -20.34
N GLU A 304 3.96 0.02 -21.63
CA GLU A 304 3.23 1.13 -22.27
C GLU A 304 1.84 1.33 -21.67
N ARG A 305 1.14 0.24 -21.33
CA ARG A 305 -0.16 0.33 -20.64
C ARG A 305 -0.03 1.00 -19.28
N LEU A 306 0.92 0.55 -18.44
CA LEU A 306 1.12 1.13 -17.11
C LEU A 306 1.65 2.58 -17.17
N ARG A 307 2.43 2.93 -18.20
CA ARG A 307 2.85 4.30 -18.48
C ARG A 307 1.64 5.21 -18.74
N SER A 308 0.69 4.73 -19.56
CA SER A 308 -0.58 5.41 -19.79
C SER A 308 -1.41 5.52 -18.51
N ASP A 309 -1.53 4.43 -17.73
CA ASP A 309 -2.29 4.42 -16.48
C ASP A 309 -1.74 5.44 -15.46
N VAL A 310 -0.42 5.53 -15.29
CA VAL A 310 0.21 6.55 -14.42
C VAL A 310 -0.11 7.96 -14.93
N THR A 311 0.03 8.20 -16.24
CA THR A 311 -0.26 9.51 -16.85
C THR A 311 -1.71 9.94 -16.59
N ILE A 312 -2.65 9.01 -16.75
CA ILE A 312 -4.08 9.25 -16.51
C ILE A 312 -4.34 9.50 -15.02
N LYS A 313 -3.77 8.67 -14.13
CA LYS A 313 -3.94 8.84 -12.67
C LYS A 313 -3.37 10.16 -12.18
N LEU A 314 -2.21 10.60 -12.67
CA LEU A 314 -1.63 11.89 -12.31
C LEU A 314 -2.54 13.06 -12.72
N LYS A 315 -3.12 13.02 -13.92
CA LYS A 315 -4.10 14.02 -14.37
C LYS A 315 -5.34 14.06 -13.48
N PHE A 316 -5.96 12.90 -13.20
CA PHE A 316 -7.12 12.84 -12.31
C PHE A 316 -6.78 13.27 -10.89
N LEU A 317 -5.59 12.95 -10.39
CA LEU A 317 -5.15 13.38 -9.07
C LEU A 317 -5.03 14.90 -9.01
N GLU A 318 -4.53 15.55 -10.05
CA GLU A 318 -4.41 17.01 -10.10
C GLU A 318 -5.80 17.70 -10.11
N GLU A 319 -6.75 17.16 -10.88
CA GLU A 319 -8.15 17.64 -10.86
C GLU A 319 -8.81 17.44 -9.48
N ASN A 320 -8.55 16.31 -8.81
CA ASN A 320 -9.09 16.03 -7.48
C ASN A 320 -8.43 16.86 -6.37
N LYS A 321 -7.14 17.19 -6.48
CA LYS A 321 -6.44 18.07 -5.53
C LYS A 321 -7.12 19.43 -5.44
N VAL A 322 -7.56 20.00 -6.56
CA VAL A 322 -8.28 21.29 -6.60
C VAL A 322 -9.61 21.19 -5.85
N THR A 323 -10.33 20.07 -6.00
CA THR A 323 -11.61 19.85 -5.31
C THR A 323 -11.43 19.69 -3.80
N VAL A 324 -10.41 18.95 -3.35
CA VAL A 324 -10.10 18.80 -1.92
C VAL A 324 -9.54 20.10 -1.33
N ALA A 325 -8.70 20.83 -2.06
CA ALA A 325 -8.26 22.17 -1.66
C ALA A 325 -9.45 23.16 -1.58
N THR A 326 -10.49 22.96 -2.39
CA THR A 326 -11.73 23.74 -2.33
C THR A 326 -12.60 23.34 -1.14
N LEU A 327 -12.64 22.06 -0.75
CA LEU A 327 -13.23 21.63 0.53
C LEU A 327 -12.51 22.27 1.72
N ILE A 328 -11.19 22.49 1.63
CA ILE A 328 -10.41 23.23 2.62
C ILE A 328 -10.76 24.73 2.59
N ARG A 329 -11.09 25.33 1.44
CA ARG A 329 -11.65 26.70 1.36
C ARG A 329 -13.07 26.82 1.93
N GLY A 330 -13.80 25.72 2.13
CA GLY A 330 -15.10 25.68 2.81
C GLY A 330 -15.12 26.22 4.24
N PHE A 331 -13.98 26.67 4.75
CA PHE A 331 -13.84 27.53 5.93
C PHE A 331 -14.57 28.89 5.81
N ASP A 332 -14.97 29.33 4.61
CA ASP A 332 -15.55 30.68 4.39
C ASP A 332 -17.10 30.74 4.25
N SER A 333 -17.81 29.62 4.20
CA SER A 333 -19.28 29.63 4.05
C SER A 333 -20.01 29.52 5.39
N GLN A 334 -19.93 30.57 6.21
CA GLN A 334 -20.95 30.82 7.22
C GLN A 334 -22.08 31.66 6.59
N PRO A 335 -23.33 31.17 6.50
CA PRO A 335 -24.45 32.06 6.24
C PRO A 335 -24.58 32.98 7.46
N LYS A 336 -24.15 34.24 7.28
CA LYS A 336 -24.42 35.33 8.23
C LYS A 336 -25.94 35.47 8.37
N GLY A 337 -26.56 34.83 9.37
CA GLY A 337 -27.98 35.09 9.64
C GLY A 337 -28.77 34.05 10.44
N SER A 338 -28.33 32.80 10.58
CA SER A 338 -29.11 31.82 11.36
C SER A 338 -28.41 31.53 12.69
N GLY A 339 -29.07 31.81 13.83
CA GLY A 339 -28.62 31.45 15.19
C GLY A 339 -28.53 29.94 15.48
N LEU A 340 -28.23 29.13 14.47
CA LEU A 340 -28.01 27.70 14.55
C LEU A 340 -26.49 27.45 14.57
N LYS A 341 -26.03 26.71 15.59
CA LYS A 341 -24.63 26.27 15.70
C LYS A 341 -24.20 25.57 14.40
N PRO A 342 -22.97 25.78 13.90
CA PRO A 342 -22.44 25.01 12.79
C PRO A 342 -22.42 23.53 13.17
N LYS A 343 -23.30 22.73 12.57
CA LYS A 343 -23.23 21.26 12.61
C LYS A 343 -22.28 20.82 11.51
N TRP A 344 -21.01 20.68 11.87
CA TRP A 344 -20.05 20.02 10.99
C TRP A 344 -20.41 18.53 10.87
N PRO A 345 -20.40 17.95 9.66
CA PRO A 345 -20.61 16.51 9.52
C PRO A 345 -19.57 15.76 10.35
N GLN A 346 -20.04 14.79 11.15
CA GLN A 346 -19.19 13.98 12.01
C GLN A 346 -18.18 13.19 11.16
N PRO A 347 -16.87 13.25 11.46
CA PRO A 347 -15.89 12.47 10.72
C PRO A 347 -16.09 10.97 11.03
N THR A 348 -16.55 10.21 10.04
CA THR A 348 -16.61 8.74 10.13
C THR A 348 -15.23 8.15 9.84
N CYS A 349 -14.27 8.37 10.73
CA CYS A 349 -13.04 7.57 10.74
C CYS A 349 -13.29 6.21 11.43
N ARG A 350 -14.11 5.36 10.80
CA ARG A 350 -14.14 3.94 11.17
C ARG A 350 -12.91 3.25 10.58
N HIS A 351 -12.03 2.83 11.48
CA HIS A 351 -11.05 1.79 11.20
C HIS A 351 -11.82 0.47 11.00
N SER A 352 -12.13 0.11 9.76
CA SER A 352 -12.42 -1.29 9.44
C SER A 352 -11.77 -1.67 8.12
N LEU A 353 -10.67 -2.41 8.25
CA LEU A 353 -10.21 -3.34 7.23
C LEU A 353 -11.38 -4.28 6.86
N GLY A 354 -11.71 -4.35 5.56
CA GLY A 354 -12.57 -5.40 5.03
C GLY A 354 -13.72 -4.91 4.16
N LYS A 355 -13.52 -5.04 2.84
CA LYS A 355 -14.51 -4.99 1.74
C LYS A 355 -15.10 -3.61 1.43
N MET A 356 -14.65 -3.04 0.30
CA MET A 356 -15.23 -1.85 -0.34
C MET A 356 -16.60 -2.18 -0.98
N PRO A 357 -17.61 -1.31 -0.85
CA PRO A 357 -18.66 -1.15 -1.86
C PRO A 357 -18.17 -0.23 -3.01
N PRO A 358 -18.84 -0.24 -4.18
CA PRO A 358 -18.42 0.52 -5.38
C PRO A 358 -18.39 2.05 -5.12
N PRO A 359 -17.73 2.83 -6.00
CA PRO A 359 -17.16 4.14 -5.65
C PRO A 359 -18.20 5.10 -5.09
N THR A 360 -17.79 5.77 -4.02
CA THR A 360 -18.52 6.75 -3.21
C THR A 360 -18.85 8.06 -3.95
N PHE A 361 -19.02 7.98 -5.27
CA PHE A 361 -19.40 9.09 -6.15
C PHE A 361 -20.81 9.64 -5.86
N LEU A 362 -21.67 8.87 -5.17
CA LEU A 362 -23.03 9.29 -4.87
C LEU A 362 -23.13 10.22 -3.65
N LEU A 363 -22.23 10.10 -2.67
CA LEU A 363 -22.29 10.96 -1.47
C LEU A 363 -21.87 12.41 -1.74
N LEU A 364 -21.10 12.68 -2.80
CA LEU A 364 -20.79 14.05 -3.23
C LEU A 364 -21.91 14.70 -4.06
N LYS A 365 -22.76 13.90 -4.73
CA LYS A 365 -23.90 14.41 -5.51
C LYS A 365 -25.07 14.83 -4.61
N ASP A 366 -25.32 14.09 -3.53
CA ASP A 366 -26.45 14.37 -2.63
C ASP A 366 -26.25 15.62 -1.75
N LEU A 367 -25.00 16.04 -1.55
CA LEU A 367 -24.67 17.32 -0.89
C LEU A 367 -24.82 18.53 -1.82
N TYR A 368 -24.79 18.34 -3.15
CA TYR A 368 -24.86 19.44 -4.13
C TYR A 368 -26.30 19.75 -4.58
N LEU A 369 -27.22 18.77 -4.50
CA LEU A 369 -28.62 18.95 -4.96
C LEU A 369 -29.60 19.45 -3.89
N ASN A 370 -29.20 19.52 -2.62
CA ASN A 370 -30.05 20.05 -1.53
C ASN A 370 -29.73 21.52 -1.17
N ALA A 371 -28.98 22.23 -2.02
CA ALA A 371 -28.57 23.62 -1.81
C ALA A 371 -28.87 24.53 -3.01
N LEU A 372 -29.85 24.17 -3.84
CA LEU A 372 -30.46 25.05 -4.86
C LEU A 372 -31.88 25.41 -4.46
#